data_AF-A0A9C8N256-F1
#
_entry.id   AF-A0A9C8N256-F1
#
_cell.length_a   1.000
_cell.length_b   1.000
_cell.length_c   1.000
_cell.angle_alpha   90.00
_cell.angle_beta   90.00
_cell.angle_gamma   90.00
#
_symmetry.space_group_name_H-M   'P 1'
#
loop_
_entity.id
_entity.type
_entity.pdbx_description
1 polymer ?
#
loop_
_entity_poly.entity_id
_entity_poly.type
_entity_poly.pdbx_seq_one_letter_code
_entity_poly.pdbx_strand_id
1 'polypeptide(L)' 'TILTADGQPSAHFEHDVAIVDGKPELLSTFQYIYDALGIESNEEDEFRQTKLVR' A
#
# COMPACT_ATOMS: atom_id res chain seq x y z
N THR A 1 -3.37 -23.56 2.98
CA THR A 1 -2.87 -22.62 4.01
C THR A 1 -1.38 -22.79 4.14
N ILE A 2 -0.62 -21.70 4.11
CA ILE A 2 0.83 -21.67 4.35
C ILE A 2 1.06 -21.18 5.79
N LEU A 3 1.98 -21.82 6.52
CA LEU A 3 2.37 -21.44 7.88
C LEU A 3 3.87 -21.17 7.90
N THR A 4 4.31 -20.29 8.80
CA THR A 4 5.74 -20.16 9.09
C THR A 4 6.23 -21.44 9.78
N ALA A 5 7.50 -21.78 9.59
CA ALA A 5 8.06 -23.00 10.17
C ALA A 5 8.05 -23.00 11.71
N ASP A 6 8.05 -21.80 12.32
CA ASP A 6 8.06 -21.59 13.78
C ASP A 6 6.68 -21.28 14.37
N GLY A 7 5.65 -21.15 13.54
CA GLY A 7 4.28 -20.82 13.97
C GLY A 7 4.08 -19.38 14.46
N GLN A 8 5.06 -18.49 14.30
CA GLN A 8 4.90 -17.08 14.63
C GLN A 8 3.99 -16.34 13.64
N PRO A 9 3.38 -15.21 14.04
CA PRO A 9 2.57 -14.39 13.14
C PRO A 9 3.34 -13.96 11.89
N SER A 10 2.64 -13.92 10.75
CA SER A 10 3.16 -13.41 9.48
C SER A 10 2.16 -12.39 8.92
N ALA A 11 2.67 -11.37 8.24
CA ALA A 11 1.87 -10.36 7.55
C ALA A 11 2.32 -10.26 6.09
N HIS A 12 1.38 -9.97 5.21
CA HIS A 12 1.62 -9.73 3.80
C HIS A 12 0.87 -8.45 3.40
N PHE A 13 1.52 -7.65 2.58
CA PHE A 13 0.95 -6.43 2.00
C PHE A 13 1.18 -6.50 0.49
N GLU A 14 0.17 -6.08 -0.27
CA GLU A 14 0.19 -6.12 -1.72
C GLU A 14 -0.37 -4.80 -2.26
N HIS A 15 0.20 -4.35 -3.37
CA HIS A 15 -0.31 -3.22 -4.13
C HIS A 15 -0.47 -3.61 -5.60
N ASP A 16 -1.59 -3.20 -6.17
CA ASP A 16 -1.75 -3.12 -7.62
C ASP A 16 -1.01 -1.89 -8.16
N VAL A 17 -0.16 -2.10 -9.17
CA VAL A 17 0.67 -1.07 -9.79
C VAL A 17 0.48 -1.08 -11.31
N ALA A 18 0.36 0.10 -11.91
CA ALA A 18 0.45 0.29 -13.35
C ALA A 18 1.68 1.11 -13.73
N ILE A 19 2.19 0.92 -14.95
CA ILE A 19 3.17 1.83 -15.54
C ILE A 19 2.42 2.76 -16.50
N VAL A 20 2.40 4.05 -16.18
CA VAL A 20 1.76 5.10 -16.98
C VAL A 20 2.83 6.11 -17.37
N ASP A 21 2.98 6.35 -18.67
CA ASP A 21 4.01 7.27 -19.23
C ASP A 21 5.43 7.00 -18.72
N GLY A 22 5.76 5.71 -18.53
CA GLY A 22 7.08 5.27 -18.06
C GLY A 22 7.32 5.44 -16.56
N LYS A 23 6.29 5.82 -15.77
CA LYS A 23 6.36 5.94 -14.31
C LYS A 23 5.38 4.98 -13.62
N PRO A 24 5.73 4.44 -12.44
CA PRO A 24 4.81 3.63 -11.66
C PRO A 24 3.68 4.48 -11.05
N GLU A 25 2.48 3.91 -11.02
CA GLU A 25 1.27 4.45 -10.39
C GLU A 25 0.65 3.39 -9.47
N LEU A 26 0.40 3.74 -8.21
CA LEU A 26 -0.33 2.89 -7.26
C LEU A 26 -1.84 2.95 -7.52
N LEU A 27 -2.44 1.80 -7.85
CA LEU A 27 -3.88 1.63 -8.08
C LEU A 27 -4.66 1.23 -6.82
N SER A 28 -3.95 1.01 -5.72
CA SER A 28 -4.47 0.65 -4.40
C SER A 28 -3.92 1.60 -3.34
N THR A 29 -4.39 1.55 -2.09
CA THR A 29 -3.96 2.48 -1.04
C THR A 29 -4.00 1.88 0.37
N PHE A 30 -3.03 2.26 1.21
CA PHE A 30 -3.06 2.06 2.66
C PHE A 30 -3.67 3.20 3.46
N GLN A 31 -4.10 4.30 2.81
CA GLN A 31 -4.62 5.47 3.52
C GLN A 31 -5.73 5.12 4.52
N TYR A 32 -6.64 4.20 4.17
CA TYR A 32 -7.71 3.75 5.07
C TYR A 32 -7.19 3.03 6.31
N ILE A 33 -6.11 2.24 6.17
CA ILE A 33 -5.47 1.55 7.29
C ILE A 33 -4.78 2.57 8.19
N TYR A 34 -4.06 3.53 7.59
CA TYR A 34 -3.40 4.60 8.32
C TYR A 34 -4.36 5.51 9.07
N ASP A 35 -5.49 5.87 8.45
CA ASP A 35 -6.56 6.63 9.10
C ASP A 35 -7.10 5.90 10.33
N ALA A 36 -7.36 4.60 10.22
CA ALA A 36 -7.88 3.79 11.32
C ALA A 36 -6.88 3.64 12.47
N LEU A 37 -5.58 3.67 12.16
CA LEU A 37 -4.49 3.54 13.13
C LEU A 37 -3.94 4.89 13.64
N GLY A 38 -4.39 6.01 13.08
CA GLY A 38 -3.87 7.34 13.39
C GLY A 38 -2.41 7.54 12.95
N ILE A 39 -2.01 6.88 11.87
CA ILE A 39 -0.66 6.98 11.30
C ILE A 39 -0.64 8.09 10.24
N GLU A 40 0.34 8.99 10.35
CA GLU A 40 0.63 9.96 9.29
C GLU A 40 1.79 9.42 8.44
N SER A 41 1.56 9.27 7.12
CA SER A 41 2.57 8.83 6.16
C SER A 41 2.35 9.52 4.82
N ASN A 42 3.44 9.78 4.11
CA ASN A 42 3.46 10.33 2.75
C ASN A 42 4.08 9.34 1.74
N GLU A 43 4.22 8.07 2.10
CA GLU A 43 4.95 7.07 1.30
C GLU A 43 4.35 6.82 -0.09
N GLU A 44 3.03 7.00 -0.25
CA GLU A 44 2.34 6.78 -1.53
C GLU A 44 2.43 8.00 -2.45
N ASP A 45 2.83 9.17 -1.95
CA ASP A 45 2.74 10.45 -2.68
C ASP A 45 3.62 10.46 -3.94
N GLU A 46 4.78 9.82 -3.92
CA GLU A 46 5.69 9.74 -5.08
C GLU A 46 5.10 8.93 -6.24
N PHE A 47 4.22 7.97 -5.93
CA PHE A 47 3.68 7.00 -6.87
C PHE A 47 2.23 7.30 -7.27
N ARG A 48 1.80 8.55 -7.08
CA ARG A 48 0.46 9.02 -7.43
C ARG A 48 0.53 10.22 -8.37
N GLN A 49 0.01 10.05 -9.57
CA GLN A 49 -0.17 11.15 -10.52
C GLN A 49 -1.30 12.10 -10.07
N THR A 50 -2.33 11.56 -9.40
CA THR A 50 -3.40 12.35 -8.81
C THR A 50 -3.54 12.01 -7.33
N LYS A 51 -3.68 13.05 -6.48
CA LYS A 51 -3.91 12.84 -5.05
C LYS A 51 -5.19 12.04 -4.82
N LEU A 52 -5.14 11.13 -3.84
CA LEU A 52 -6.31 10.38 -3.42
C LEU A 52 -7.42 11.36 -3.00
N VAL A 53 -8.58 11.26 -3.65
CA VAL A 53 -9.76 12.07 -3.30
C VAL A 53 -10.62 11.22 -2.36
N ARG A 54 -10.89 11.73 -1.16
CA ARG A 54 -11.86 11.13 -0.24
C ARG A 54 -13.29 11.38 -0.71
#